data_AF-A0AAU8D151-F1
#
_entry.id   AF-A0AAU8D151-F1
#
_cell.length_a   1.000
_cell.length_b   1.000
_cell.length_c   1.000
_cell.angle_alpha   90.00
_cell.angle_beta   90.00
_cell.angle_gamma   90.00
#
_symmetry.space_group_name_H-M   'P 1'
#
loop_
_entity.id
_entity.type
_entity.pdbx_description
1 polymer ?
#
loop_
_entity_poly.entity_id
_entity_poly.type
_entity_poly.pdbx_seq_one_letter_code
_entity_poly.pdbx_strand_id
1 'polypeptide(L)' 'MTEDERIRDLRPSFGLLDAKRIARRERLEAEIEQAGTIDDIKAVLRLMMEKR' A
#
# COMPACT_ATOMS: atom_id res chain seq x y z
N MET A 1 -7.89 9.69 -2.10
CA MET A 1 -8.57 8.40 -1.91
C MET A 1 -7.84 7.65 -0.80
N THR A 2 -8.58 7.16 0.19
CA THR A 2 -8.05 6.39 1.32
C THR A 2 -7.89 4.90 0.95
N GLU A 3 -7.07 4.17 1.70
CA GLU A 3 -6.91 2.72 1.51
C GLU A 3 -8.26 1.99 1.66
N ASP A 4 -9.10 2.41 2.61
CA ASP A 4 -10.41 1.80 2.87
C ASP A 4 -11.42 2.02 1.73
N GLU A 5 -11.41 3.20 1.10
CA GLU A 5 -12.20 3.46 -0.11
C GLU A 5 -11.75 2.53 -1.23
N ARG A 6 -10.44 2.38 -1.41
CA ARG A 6 -9.89 1.53 -2.46
C ARG A 6 -10.19 0.04 -2.24
N ILE A 7 -10.13 -0.43 -0.99
CA ILE A 7 -10.53 -1.78 -0.61
C ILE A 7 -12.02 -2.01 -0.90
N ARG A 8 -12.88 -1.02 -0.60
CA ARG A 8 -14.32 -1.11 -0.88
C ARG A 8 -14.60 -1.29 -2.36
N ASP A 9 -13.87 -0.57 -3.21
CA ASP A 9 -14.01 -0.64 -4.67
C ASP A 9 -13.49 -1.95 -5.27
N LEU A 10 -12.40 -2.50 -4.71
CA LEU A 10 -11.78 -3.73 -5.19
C LEU A 10 -12.46 -5.01 -4.68
N ARG A 11 -13.11 -4.95 -3.51
CA ARG A 11 -13.71 -6.11 -2.85
C ARG A 11 -14.70 -6.88 -3.72
N PRO A 12 -15.60 -6.27 -4.52
CA PRO A 12 -16.52 -7.01 -5.38
C PRO A 12 -15.83 -7.87 -6.43
N SER A 13 -14.66 -7.44 -6.93
CA SER A 13 -13.95 -8.10 -8.02
C SER A 13 -12.92 -9.12 -7.54
N PHE A 14 -12.32 -8.90 -6.37
CA PHE A 14 -11.17 -9.70 -5.89
C PHE A 14 -11.42 -10.37 -4.53
N GLY A 15 -12.50 -10.06 -3.82
CA GLY A 15 -12.69 -10.47 -2.44
C GLY A 15 -11.85 -9.65 -1.44
N LEU A 16 -12.13 -9.81 -0.14
CA LEU A 16 -11.59 -8.91 0.89
C LEU A 16 -10.07 -9.00 1.08
N LEU A 17 -9.52 -10.21 1.10
CA LEU A 17 -8.08 -10.42 1.34
C LEU A 17 -7.25 -9.88 0.19
N ASP A 18 -7.65 -10.18 -1.05
CA ASP A 18 -6.94 -9.70 -2.22
C ASP A 18 -7.14 -8.20 -2.43
N ALA A 19 -8.33 -7.66 -2.16
CA ALA A 19 -8.56 -6.21 -2.18
C ALA A 19 -7.64 -5.46 -1.20
N LYS A 20 -7.49 -5.96 0.03
CA LYS A 20 -6.54 -5.41 1.02
C LYS A 20 -5.10 -5.47 0.52
N ARG A 21 -4.70 -6.60 -0.06
CA ARG A 21 -3.34 -6.78 -0.59
C ARG A 21 -3.05 -5.81 -1.75
N ILE A 22 -4.00 -5.67 -2.67
CA ILE A 22 -3.87 -4.78 -3.84
C ILE A 22 -3.83 -3.31 -3.39
N ALA A 23 -4.79 -2.87 -2.56
CA ALA A 23 -4.83 -1.49 -2.08
C ALA A 23 -3.55 -1.11 -1.31
N ARG A 24 -3.06 -2.02 -0.45
CA ARG A 24 -1.80 -1.84 0.27
C ARG A 24 -0.60 -1.73 -0.68
N ARG A 25 -0.59 -2.52 -1.76
CA ARG A 25 0.47 -2.49 -2.78
C ARG A 25 0.44 -1.18 -3.57
N GLU A 26 -0.73 -0.75 -4.05
CA GLU A 26 -0.90 0.52 -4.77
C GLU A 26 -0.42 1.70 -3.91
N ARG A 27 -0.76 1.71 -2.61
CA ARG A 27 -0.29 2.72 -1.65
C ARG A 27 1.23 2.72 -1.53
N LEU A 28 1.85 1.55 -1.43
CA LEU A 28 3.31 1.41 -1.35
C LEU A 28 4.00 1.89 -2.64
N GLU A 29 3.46 1.52 -3.80
CA GLU A 29 4.00 1.97 -5.09
C GLU A 29 3.96 3.50 -5.19
N ALA A 30 2.88 4.14 -4.72
CA ALA A 30 2.78 5.60 -4.67
C ALA A 30 3.77 6.25 -3.69
N GLU A 31 3.98 5.67 -2.49
CA GLU A 31 4.98 6.17 -1.53
C GLU A 31 6.41 6.05 -2.07
N ILE A 32 6.71 4.96 -2.79
CA ILE A 32 8.01 4.74 -3.44
C ILE A 32 8.20 5.70 -4.61
N GLU A 33 7.17 5.93 -5.42
CA GLU A 33 7.22 6.86 -6.56
C GLU A 33 7.45 8.31 -6.10
N GLN A 34 6.95 8.69 -4.92
CA GLN A 34 7.18 9.99 -4.30
C GLN A 34 8.52 10.11 -3.56
N ALA A 35 9.24 9.01 -3.35
CA ALA A 35 10.48 9.02 -2.61
C ALA A 35 11.60 9.72 -3.40
N GLY A 36 12.19 10.77 -2.82
CA GLY A 36 13.27 11.52 -3.46
C GLY A 36 14.62 10.80 -3.40
N THR A 37 14.78 9.86 -2.47
CA THR A 37 16.03 9.12 -2.27
C THR A 37 15.82 7.64 -1.98
N ILE A 38 16.88 6.86 -2.17
CA ILE A 38 16.92 5.44 -1.79
C ILE A 38 16.70 5.25 -0.27
N ASP A 39 17.16 6.20 0.55
CA ASP A 39 16.99 6.09 2.00
C ASP A 39 15.53 6.33 2.43
N ASP A 40 14.80 7.20 1.72
CA ASP A 40 13.35 7.36 1.91
C ASP A 40 12.60 6.05 1.57
N ILE A 41 12.97 5.38 0.47
CA ILE A 41 12.42 4.07 0.10
C ILE A 41 12.70 3.04 1.20
N LYS A 42 13.93 2.99 1.73
CA LYS A 42 14.28 2.09 2.84
C LYS A 42 13.46 2.40 4.09
N ALA A 43 13.18 3.66 4.39
CA ALA A 43 12.37 4.06 5.54
C ALA A 43 10.92 3.59 5.39
N VAL A 44 10.31 3.79 4.22
CA VAL A 44 8.97 3.28 3.88
C VAL A 44 8.89 1.75 4.06
N LEU A 45 9.88 1.03 3.52
CA LEU A 45 9.94 -0.43 3.65
C LEU A 45 10.14 -0.89 5.10
N ARG A 46 10.94 -0.17 5.90
CA ARG A 46 11.20 -0.49 7.31
C ARG A 46 9.96 -0.30 8.18
N LEU A 47 9.24 0.81 8.02
CA LEU A 47 7.98 1.09 8.73
C LEU A 47 6.91 0.01 8.49
N MET A 48 6.96 -0.66 7.34
CA MET A 48 6.05 -1.76 7.02
C MET A 48 6.39 -3.09 7.70
N MET A 49 7.66 -3.33 8.03
CA MET A 49 8.09 -4.58 8.68
C MET A 49 7.85 -4.56 10.20
N GLU A 50 7.91 -3.38 10.82
CA GLU A 50 7.74 -3.20 12.27
C GLU A 50 6.27 -3.26 12.74
N LYS A 51 5.29 -3.13 11.83
CA LYS A 51 3.85 -3.21 12.13
C LYS A 51 3.25 -4.63 12.07
N ARG A 52 4.06 -5.68 12.25
CA ARG A 52 3.58 -7.08 12.28
C ARG A 52 3.38 -7.61 13.68
#